data_AF-A0A426R239-F1
#
_entry.id   AF-A0A426R239-F1
#
_cell.length_a   1.000
_cell.length_b   1.000
_cell.length_c   1.000
_cell.angle_alpha   90.00
_cell.angle_beta   90.00
_cell.angle_gamma   90.00
#
_symmetry.space_group_name_H-M   'P 1'
#
loop_
_entity.id
_entity.type
_entity.pdbx_description
1 polymer ?
#
loop_
_entity_poly.entity_id
_entity_poly.type
_entity_poly.pdbx_seq_one_letter_code
_entity_poly.pdbx_strand_id
1 'polypeptide(L)'
;MRSTLIPVVAVSALLALAGCSNDSGGDSGSGANADACQQFAAAYDEFTELTKAGPVGGDVDAWTADKDAAVAKFAPLGDQAEGGVKEKIQTLVTALPADSLELTEADSESGQAFVDNSAAVSSACESDGTAITLAEFPLQKFN
;
A
#
# COMPACT_ATOMS: atom_id res chain seq x y z
N MET A 1 -13.50 35.74 53.09
CA MET A 1 -14.13 34.78 52.16
C MET A 1 -13.87 35.23 50.74
N ARG A 2 -13.07 34.46 49.99
CA ARG A 2 -13.21 34.15 48.56
C ARG A 2 -11.94 33.42 48.13
N SER A 3 -12.00 32.10 48.27
CA SER A 3 -11.08 31.17 47.64
C SER A 3 -11.39 31.11 46.15
N THR A 4 -10.37 31.18 45.31
CA THR A 4 -10.51 30.87 43.88
C THR A 4 -9.37 29.91 43.53
N LEU A 5 -9.65 28.62 43.69
CA LEU A 5 -8.79 27.53 43.22
C LEU A 5 -9.16 27.28 41.75
N ILE A 6 -8.17 27.36 40.87
CA ILE A 6 -8.28 26.98 39.46
C ILE A 6 -7.66 25.59 39.32
N PRO A 7 -8.41 24.53 38.96
CA PRO A 7 -7.84 23.28 38.51
C PRO A 7 -7.68 23.35 36.98
N VAL A 8 -6.45 23.56 36.49
CA VAL A 8 -6.15 23.31 35.08
C VAL A 8 -5.70 21.87 34.92
N VAL A 9 -6.48 21.18 34.11
CA VAL A 9 -6.36 19.79 33.66
C VAL A 9 -5.00 19.56 32.98
N ALA A 10 -4.35 18.46 33.34
CA ALA A 10 -3.18 17.93 32.66
C ALA A 10 -3.55 17.62 31.19
N VAL A 11 -2.96 18.37 30.25
CA VAL A 11 -2.99 18.03 28.83
C VAL A 11 -1.67 17.38 28.48
N SER A 12 -1.77 16.13 28.06
CA SER A 12 -0.73 15.27 27.53
C SER A 12 0.01 15.97 26.37
N ALA A 13 1.28 16.31 26.58
CA ALA A 13 2.19 16.66 25.50
C ALA A 13 2.80 15.37 24.93
N LEU A 14 2.06 14.74 24.01
CA LEU A 14 2.62 13.81 23.03
C LEU A 14 3.06 14.62 21.80
N LEU A 15 4.13 14.14 21.15
CA LEU A 15 4.79 14.61 19.92
C LEU A 15 6.06 15.42 20.15
N ALA A 16 7.08 14.72 20.66
CA ALA A 16 8.44 14.97 20.21
C ALA A 16 8.54 14.48 18.75
N LEU A 17 8.48 15.43 17.80
CA LEU A 17 9.04 15.24 16.47
C LEU A 17 10.55 15.02 16.63
N ALA A 18 10.98 13.77 16.55
CA ALA A 18 12.38 13.46 16.26
C ALA A 18 12.55 13.50 14.74
N GLY A 19 13.10 14.59 14.22
CA GLY A 19 13.94 14.50 13.04
C GLY A 19 15.35 14.08 13.48
N CYS A 20 16.08 13.33 12.64
CA CYS A 20 17.51 13.54 12.38
C CYS A 20 18.07 12.46 11.45
N SER A 21 18.74 12.91 10.39
CA SER A 21 19.84 12.16 9.77
C SER A 21 21.02 12.04 10.74
N ASN A 22 21.79 10.96 10.57
CA ASN A 22 23.19 10.74 10.96
C ASN A 22 23.50 9.98 12.28
N ASP A 23 23.60 8.65 12.09
CA ASP A 23 24.57 7.71 12.68
C ASP A 23 24.44 7.25 14.14
N SER A 24 24.68 5.94 14.32
CA SER A 24 24.90 5.19 15.55
C SER A 24 23.68 4.66 16.31
N GLY A 25 23.33 3.39 16.02
CA GLY A 25 22.84 2.46 17.04
C GLY A 25 21.34 2.24 17.10
N GLY A 26 20.81 1.55 16.09
CA GLY A 26 19.46 1.01 16.13
C GLY A 26 19.13 0.39 14.78
N ASP A 27 19.54 -0.86 14.60
CA ASP A 27 18.99 -1.76 13.59
C ASP A 27 17.47 -1.80 13.82
N SER A 28 16.76 -0.85 13.21
CA SER A 28 15.31 -0.86 13.14
C SER A 28 15.04 -1.88 12.05
N GLY A 29 14.96 -3.15 12.47
CA GLY A 29 15.00 -4.34 11.63
C GLY A 29 14.36 -4.14 10.29
N SER A 30 15.17 -3.79 9.30
CA SER A 30 14.80 -3.82 7.91
C SER A 30 14.85 -5.31 7.57
N GLY A 31 13.70 -5.99 7.67
CA GLY A 31 13.57 -7.39 7.27
C GLY A 31 14.18 -7.60 5.88
N ALA A 32 14.58 -8.82 5.56
CA ALA A 32 15.20 -9.14 4.27
C ALA A 32 14.37 -8.66 3.07
N ASN A 33 13.07 -8.41 3.29
CA ASN A 33 12.12 -7.97 2.28
C ASN A 33 11.81 -6.47 2.27
N ALA A 34 12.49 -5.64 3.07
CA ALA A 34 12.08 -4.25 3.24
C ALA A 34 12.00 -3.47 1.91
N ASP A 35 13.00 -3.61 1.04
CA ASP A 35 13.00 -2.97 -0.28
C ASP A 35 11.86 -3.47 -1.17
N ALA A 36 11.56 -4.77 -1.16
CA ALA A 36 10.48 -5.36 -1.93
C ALA A 36 9.11 -4.89 -1.41
N CYS A 37 8.94 -4.80 -0.10
CA CYS A 37 7.73 -4.29 0.55
C CYS A 37 7.48 -2.82 0.24
N GLN A 38 8.51 -1.96 0.30
CA GLN A 38 8.37 -0.54 -0.06
C GLN A 38 8.06 -0.35 -1.54
N GLN A 39 8.71 -1.11 -2.43
CA GLN A 39 8.40 -1.09 -3.86
C GLN A 39 6.98 -1.60 -4.16
N PHE A 40 6.51 -2.61 -3.42
CA PHE A 40 5.14 -3.10 -3.54
C PHE A 40 4.14 -2.00 -3.20
N ALA A 41 4.32 -1.30 -2.07
CA ALA A 41 3.46 -0.20 -1.68
C ALA A 41 3.45 0.92 -2.73
N ALA A 42 4.63 1.32 -3.22
CA ALA A 42 4.74 2.36 -4.24
C ALA A 42 4.03 1.96 -5.55
N ALA A 43 4.19 0.72 -6.02
CA ALA A 43 3.52 0.23 -7.23
C ALA A 43 1.99 0.15 -7.03
N TYR A 44 1.54 -0.28 -5.86
CA TYR A 44 0.13 -0.33 -5.50
C TYR A 44 -0.51 1.06 -5.48
N ASP A 45 0.15 2.04 -4.86
CA ASP A 45 -0.33 3.42 -4.79
C ASP A 45 -0.36 4.07 -6.17
N GLU A 46 0.66 3.85 -7.00
CA GLU A 46 0.69 4.32 -8.37
C GLU A 46 -0.48 3.77 -9.19
N PHE A 47 -0.72 2.45 -9.14
CA PHE A 47 -1.85 1.82 -9.84
C PHE A 47 -3.20 2.34 -9.33
N THR A 48 -3.31 2.57 -8.02
CA THR A 48 -4.50 3.13 -7.38
C THR A 48 -4.78 4.54 -7.86
N GLU A 49 -3.76 5.40 -7.93
CA GLU A 49 -3.90 6.77 -8.40
C GLU A 49 -4.20 6.84 -9.90
N LEU A 50 -3.56 6.01 -10.73
CA LEU A 50 -3.91 5.87 -12.15
C LEU A 50 -5.38 5.47 -12.31
N THR A 51 -5.85 4.52 -11.50
CA THR A 51 -7.24 4.08 -11.52
C THR A 51 -8.20 5.21 -11.13
N LYS A 52 -7.90 5.99 -10.09
CA LYS A 52 -8.73 7.12 -9.66
C LYS A 52 -8.76 8.25 -10.68
N ALA A 53 -7.63 8.54 -11.32
CA ALA A 53 -7.51 9.60 -12.31
C ALA A 53 -8.38 9.33 -13.54
N GLY A 54 -8.50 8.05 -13.94
CA GLY A 54 -9.19 7.66 -15.16
C GLY A 54 -8.48 8.18 -16.43
N PRO A 55 -9.09 7.99 -17.61
CA PRO A 55 -8.49 8.42 -18.88
C PRO A 55 -8.44 9.95 -19.01
N VAL A 56 -7.24 10.52 -18.91
CA VAL A 56 -7.01 11.96 -19.05
C VAL A 56 -7.19 12.37 -20.52
N GLY A 57 -8.01 13.39 -20.77
CA GLY A 57 -8.23 13.90 -22.13
C GLY A 57 -9.02 12.95 -23.04
N GLY A 58 -9.57 11.85 -22.51
CA GLY A 58 -10.33 10.86 -23.26
C GLY A 58 -9.48 9.81 -23.97
N ASP A 59 -8.16 9.77 -23.73
CA ASP A 59 -7.28 8.72 -24.27
C ASP A 59 -7.33 7.47 -23.39
N VAL A 60 -8.27 6.58 -23.71
CA VAL A 60 -8.48 5.33 -22.97
C VAL A 60 -7.35 4.33 -23.24
N ASP A 61 -6.83 4.28 -24.46
CA ASP A 61 -5.79 3.32 -24.84
C ASP A 61 -4.48 3.60 -24.09
N ALA A 62 -4.08 4.88 -24.01
CA ALA A 62 -2.91 5.27 -23.23
C ALA A 62 -3.08 4.98 -21.74
N TRP A 63 -4.27 5.29 -21.18
CA TRP A 63 -4.56 5.04 -19.77
C TRP A 63 -4.56 3.53 -19.43
N THR A 64 -5.14 2.70 -20.28
CA THR A 64 -5.11 1.23 -20.10
C THR A 64 -3.68 0.71 -20.20
N ALA A 65 -2.88 1.20 -21.15
CA ALA A 65 -1.47 0.82 -21.26
C ALA A 65 -0.65 1.21 -20.01
N ASP A 66 -0.89 2.40 -19.46
CA ASP A 66 -0.25 2.84 -18.20
C ASP A 66 -0.68 1.97 -17.02
N LYS A 67 -1.96 1.58 -16.95
CA LYS A 67 -2.47 0.64 -15.94
C LYS A 67 -1.81 -0.73 -16.04
N ASP A 68 -1.74 -1.30 -17.25
CA ASP A 68 -1.10 -2.60 -17.46
C ASP A 68 0.39 -2.55 -17.10
N ALA A 69 1.07 -1.45 -17.44
CA ALA A 69 2.46 -1.22 -17.06
C ALA A 69 2.64 -1.12 -15.54
N ALA A 70 1.71 -0.47 -14.83
CA ALA A 70 1.73 -0.39 -13.37
C ALA A 70 1.49 -1.76 -12.72
N VAL A 71 0.53 -2.53 -13.22
CA VAL A 71 0.25 -3.90 -12.76
C VAL A 71 1.46 -4.83 -12.99
N ALA A 72 2.15 -4.69 -14.13
CA ALA A 72 3.35 -5.48 -14.44
C ALA A 72 4.50 -5.27 -13.43
N LYS A 73 4.51 -4.16 -12.68
CA LYS A 73 5.54 -3.88 -11.65
C LYS A 73 5.50 -4.86 -10.48
N PHE A 74 4.37 -5.53 -10.21
CA PHE A 74 4.26 -6.47 -9.10
C PHE A 74 5.04 -7.77 -9.34
N ALA A 75 5.10 -8.25 -10.58
CA ALA A 75 5.73 -9.52 -10.94
C ALA A 75 7.20 -9.64 -10.49
N PRO A 76 8.12 -8.71 -10.83
CA PRO A 76 9.52 -8.81 -10.43
C PRO A 76 9.74 -8.72 -8.91
N LEU A 77 8.79 -8.16 -8.14
CA LEU A 77 8.93 -8.05 -6.68
C LEU A 77 8.87 -9.42 -5.99
N GLY A 78 8.15 -10.38 -6.57
CA GLY A 78 8.11 -11.75 -6.05
C GLY A 78 9.46 -12.46 -6.18
N ASP A 79 10.29 -12.06 -7.15
CA ASP A 79 11.64 -12.61 -7.30
C ASP A 79 12.66 -11.92 -6.39
N GLN A 80 12.39 -10.68 -5.98
CA GLN A 80 13.23 -9.92 -5.05
C GLN A 80 12.95 -10.27 -3.58
N ALA A 81 11.71 -10.63 -3.26
CA ALA A 81 11.32 -11.03 -1.92
C ALA A 81 11.70 -12.49 -1.61
N GLU A 82 11.64 -12.84 -0.33
CA GLU A 82 11.89 -14.16 0.22
C GLU A 82 10.75 -14.57 1.19
N GLY A 83 10.68 -15.87 1.48
CA GLY A 83 9.75 -16.42 2.47
C GLY A 83 8.28 -16.06 2.23
N GLY A 84 7.57 -15.71 3.31
CA GLY A 84 6.14 -15.42 3.27
C GLY A 84 5.78 -14.22 2.40
N VAL A 85 6.63 -13.19 2.34
CA VAL A 85 6.39 -12.00 1.49
C VAL A 85 6.38 -12.39 0.02
N LYS A 86 7.37 -13.20 -0.41
CA LYS A 86 7.41 -13.76 -1.76
C LYS A 86 6.15 -14.54 -2.11
N GLU A 87 5.72 -15.46 -1.25
CA GLU A 87 4.53 -16.29 -1.49
C GLU A 87 3.27 -15.42 -1.68
N LYS A 88 3.11 -14.35 -0.88
CA LYS A 88 1.96 -13.44 -1.00
C LYS A 88 2.02 -12.59 -2.25
N ILE A 89 3.18 -12.05 -2.62
CA ILE A 89 3.34 -11.30 -3.87
C ILE A 89 3.05 -12.21 -5.08
N GLN A 90 3.56 -13.44 -5.08
CA GLN A 90 3.29 -14.40 -6.16
C GLN A 90 1.82 -14.80 -6.25
N THR A 91 1.15 -14.94 -5.10
CA THR A 91 -0.30 -15.18 -5.05
C THR A 91 -1.07 -14.03 -5.67
N LEU A 92 -0.73 -12.78 -5.30
CA LEU A 92 -1.32 -11.58 -5.90
C LEU A 92 -1.12 -11.57 -7.40
N VAL A 93 0.12 -11.77 -7.87
CA VAL A 93 0.46 -11.72 -9.30
C VAL A 93 -0.27 -12.78 -10.09
N THR A 94 -0.44 -13.98 -9.54
CA THR A 94 -1.17 -15.08 -10.19
C THR A 94 -2.68 -14.81 -10.29
N ALA A 95 -3.22 -14.03 -9.35
CA ALA A 95 -4.63 -13.65 -9.32
C ALA A 95 -4.96 -12.42 -10.16
N LEU A 96 -3.95 -11.73 -10.73
CA LEU A 96 -4.18 -10.59 -11.60
C LEU A 96 -4.88 -11.04 -12.90
N PRO A 97 -5.95 -10.35 -13.33
CA PRO A 97 -6.55 -10.59 -14.64
C PRO A 97 -5.58 -10.18 -15.76
N ALA A 98 -5.80 -10.72 -16.94
CA ALA A 98 -5.05 -10.33 -18.13
C ALA A 98 -5.35 -8.88 -18.55
N ASP A 99 -6.58 -8.42 -18.31
CA ASP A 99 -7.02 -7.05 -18.55
C ASP A 99 -7.15 -6.31 -17.20
N SER A 100 -6.35 -5.25 -17.00
CA SER A 100 -6.37 -4.46 -15.76
C SER A 100 -7.65 -3.65 -15.55
N LEU A 101 -8.52 -3.54 -16.56
CA LEU A 101 -9.84 -2.91 -16.42
C LEU A 101 -10.78 -3.77 -15.60
N GLU A 102 -10.66 -5.10 -15.66
CA GLU A 102 -11.48 -6.05 -14.89
C GLU A 102 -11.37 -5.77 -13.38
N LEU A 103 -10.21 -5.31 -12.90
CA LEU A 103 -9.99 -4.98 -11.48
C LEU A 103 -10.88 -3.84 -10.98
N THR A 104 -11.45 -3.05 -11.88
CA THR A 104 -12.14 -1.80 -11.57
C THR A 104 -13.59 -1.78 -12.03
N GLU A 105 -14.06 -2.89 -12.60
CA GLU A 105 -15.47 -3.10 -12.87
C GLU A 105 -16.29 -3.06 -11.59
N ALA A 106 -17.57 -2.70 -11.74
CA ALA A 106 -18.46 -2.70 -10.60
C ALA A 106 -18.73 -4.12 -10.11
N ASP A 107 -18.67 -4.28 -8.79
CA ASP A 107 -18.79 -5.57 -8.11
C ASP A 107 -17.77 -6.60 -8.60
N SER A 108 -16.60 -6.11 -9.03
CA SER A 108 -15.51 -6.94 -9.54
C SER A 108 -14.96 -7.90 -8.48
N GLU A 109 -15.10 -9.20 -8.74
CA GLU A 109 -14.48 -10.25 -7.94
C GLU A 109 -12.95 -10.18 -8.01
N SER A 110 -12.38 -9.86 -9.19
CA SER A 110 -10.94 -9.72 -9.39
C SER A 110 -10.39 -8.47 -8.69
N GLY A 111 -11.13 -7.37 -8.68
CA GLY A 111 -10.83 -6.16 -7.91
C GLY A 111 -10.82 -6.43 -6.41
N GLN A 112 -11.85 -7.12 -5.89
CA GLN A 112 -11.88 -7.51 -4.48
C GLN A 112 -10.72 -8.44 -4.12
N ALA A 113 -10.43 -9.45 -4.96
CA ALA A 113 -9.30 -10.35 -4.78
C ALA A 113 -7.95 -9.60 -4.80
N PHE A 114 -7.78 -8.59 -5.65
CA PHE A 114 -6.60 -7.74 -5.68
C PHE A 114 -6.39 -6.99 -4.36
N VAL A 115 -7.45 -6.39 -3.80
CA VAL A 115 -7.39 -5.71 -2.50
C VAL A 115 -7.06 -6.69 -1.38
N ASP A 116 -7.74 -7.84 -1.33
CA ASP A 116 -7.53 -8.85 -0.29
C ASP A 116 -6.12 -9.44 -0.33
N ASN A 117 -5.62 -9.74 -1.53
CA ASN A 117 -4.24 -10.22 -1.71
C ASN A 117 -3.21 -9.14 -1.35
N SER A 118 -3.49 -7.87 -1.65
CA SER A 118 -2.59 -6.77 -1.30
C SER A 118 -2.52 -6.54 0.21
N ALA A 119 -3.66 -6.67 0.91
CA ALA A 119 -3.69 -6.66 2.36
C ALA A 119 -2.89 -7.83 2.97
N ALA A 120 -2.94 -9.01 2.34
CA ALA A 120 -2.12 -10.15 2.75
C ALA A 120 -0.62 -9.91 2.55
N VAL A 121 -0.21 -9.22 1.48
CA VAL A 121 1.18 -8.78 1.28
C VAL A 121 1.58 -7.78 2.37
N SER A 122 0.74 -6.79 2.67
CA SER A 122 0.99 -5.82 3.75
C SER A 122 1.20 -6.51 5.10
N SER A 123 0.33 -7.46 5.45
CA SER A 123 0.46 -8.22 6.70
C SER A 123 1.72 -9.09 6.75
N ALA A 124 2.13 -9.66 5.62
CA ALA A 124 3.39 -10.41 5.51
C ALA A 124 4.60 -9.49 5.69
N CYS A 125 4.60 -8.30 5.08
CA CYS A 125 5.63 -7.29 5.26
C CYS A 125 5.74 -6.85 6.73
N GLU A 126 4.61 -6.57 7.39
CA GLU A 126 4.59 -6.23 8.82
C GLU A 126 5.15 -7.37 9.69
N SER A 127 4.81 -8.62 9.38
CA SER A 127 5.33 -9.80 10.08
C SER A 127 6.84 -9.98 9.88
N ASP A 128 7.39 -9.51 8.75
CA ASP A 128 8.83 -9.47 8.45
C ASP A 128 9.53 -8.23 9.04
N GLY A 129 8.79 -7.35 9.74
CA GLY A 129 9.31 -6.14 10.38
C GLY A 129 9.24 -4.88 9.52
N THR A 130 8.66 -4.95 8.32
CA THR A 130 8.49 -3.79 7.43
C THR A 130 7.02 -3.37 7.35
N ALA A 131 6.63 -2.34 8.11
CA ALA A 131 5.31 -1.75 7.96
C ALA A 131 5.19 -0.96 6.65
N ILE A 132 4.13 -1.20 5.91
CA ILE A 132 3.76 -0.46 4.70
C ILE A 132 2.34 0.07 4.82
N THR A 133 2.01 1.11 4.05
CA THR A 133 0.65 1.64 3.96
C THR A 133 0.24 1.58 2.50
N LEU A 134 -0.99 1.14 2.25
CA LEU A 134 -1.56 1.04 0.90
C LEU A 134 -2.69 2.06 0.79
N ALA A 135 -2.76 2.78 -0.32
CA ALA A 135 -3.87 3.67 -0.63
C ALA A 135 -5.21 2.92 -0.69
N GLU A 136 -6.33 3.61 -0.52
CA GLU A 136 -7.63 2.97 -0.73
C GLU A 136 -7.86 2.76 -2.24
N PHE A 137 -7.99 1.50 -2.65
CA PHE A 137 -8.31 1.15 -4.03
C PHE A 137 -9.79 1.41 -4.33
N PRO A 138 -10.13 2.12 -5.43
CA PRO A 138 -11.48 2.59 -5.69
C PRO A 138 -12.37 1.48 -6.28
N LEU A 139 -12.72 0.48 -5.48
CA LEU A 139 -13.71 -0.54 -5.86
C LEU A 139 -15.07 0.10 -6.08
N GLN A 140 -15.70 -0.19 -7.23
CA GLN A 140 -17.07 0.23 -7.50
C GLN A 140 -18.04 -0.86 -7.03
N LYS A 141 -19.12 -0.49 -6.34
CA LYS A 141 -20.18 -1.40 -5.91
C LYS A 141 -21.54 -0.80 -6.27
N PHE A 142 -22.42 -1.58 -6.91
CA PHE A 142 -23.81 -1.16 -7.13
C PHE A 142 -24.71 -1.76 -6.04
N ASN A 143 -25.18 -0.90 -5.12
CA ASN A 143 -26.15 -1.28 -4.08
C ASN A 143 -27.58 -1.37 -4.62
#